data_AF-A0A1B4FYB0-F1
#
_entry.id   AF-A0A1B4FYB0-F1
#
_cell.length_a   1.000
_cell.length_b   1.000
_cell.length_c   1.000
_cell.angle_alpha   90.00
_cell.angle_beta   90.00
_cell.angle_gamma   90.00
#
_symmetry.space_group_name_H-M   'P 1'
#
loop_
_entity.id
_entity.type
_entity.pdbx_description
1 polymer ?
#
loop_
_entity_poly.entity_id
_entity_poly.type
_entity_poly.pdbx_seq_one_letter_code
_entity_poly.pdbx_strand_id
1 'polypeptide(L)'
;MSKKHPAIKVASAKEGFRRAGHVFGIVPKTIALAALHPDAHAAIVADKSLVVVDTAIHLSDEEAAALPHHDADHVIAALANADTLTLDVSEDDAKRALALADIEAELAQREASIKLREGDLKAAEDEFEAAEADLKRRIAEFDERHAGLVTRESDLLARIQAFEAEQEAAKSGGKSAQSAGKKS
;
A
#
# COMPACT_ATOMS: atom_id res chain seq x y z
N MET A 1 12.80 54.34 4.08
CA MET A 1 12.12 53.30 3.29
C MET A 1 12.99 52.05 3.33
N SER A 2 12.45 50.88 3.68
CA SER A 2 13.21 49.61 3.62
C SER A 2 13.12 49.02 2.22
N LYS A 3 14.26 48.66 1.62
CA LYS A 3 14.32 48.01 0.30
C LYS A 3 14.77 46.56 0.45
N LYS A 4 14.48 45.75 -0.57
CA LYS A 4 15.03 44.39 -0.68
C LYS A 4 16.51 44.50 -1.05
N HIS A 5 17.37 43.89 -0.25
CA HIS A 5 18.79 43.79 -0.51
C HIS A 5 19.17 42.32 -0.69
N PRO A 6 20.05 42.01 -1.66
CA PRO A 6 20.48 40.65 -1.91
C PRO A 6 21.27 40.12 -0.71
N ALA A 7 21.01 38.87 -0.39
CA ALA A 7 21.65 38.13 0.69
C ALA A 7 21.85 36.68 0.24
N ILE A 8 22.71 35.96 0.95
CA ILE A 8 22.86 34.52 0.79
C ILE A 8 22.50 33.82 2.09
N LYS A 9 21.81 32.69 1.97
CA LYS A 9 21.55 31.78 3.07
C LYS A 9 22.46 30.59 2.92
N VAL A 10 23.36 30.40 3.88
CA VAL A 10 24.45 29.43 3.80
C VAL A 10 24.35 28.44 4.94
N ALA A 11 24.41 27.15 4.62
CA ALA A 11 24.46 26.05 5.59
C ALA A 11 25.57 25.06 5.24
N SER A 12 26.09 24.36 6.25
CA SER A 12 27.05 23.27 6.10
C SER A 12 26.46 21.95 6.59
N ALA A 13 26.91 20.83 6.01
CA ALA A 13 26.47 19.50 6.44
C ALA A 13 26.97 19.13 7.86
N LYS A 14 28.02 19.79 8.35
CA LYS A 14 28.62 19.56 9.67
C LYS A 14 28.68 20.87 10.44
N GLU A 15 28.55 20.78 11.76
CA GLU A 15 28.71 21.93 12.65
C GLU A 15 30.16 22.45 12.67
N GLY A 16 30.30 23.77 12.82
CA GLY A 16 31.59 24.43 13.01
C GLY A 16 32.45 24.57 11.74
N PHE A 17 31.89 24.40 10.54
CA PHE A 17 32.63 24.54 9.29
C PHE A 17 33.05 26.00 9.08
N ARG A 18 34.32 26.25 8.75
CA ARG A 18 34.86 27.62 8.65
C ARG A 18 35.26 27.98 7.22
N ARG A 19 34.73 29.08 6.71
CA ARG A 19 35.11 29.62 5.39
C ARG A 19 35.01 31.14 5.37
N ALA A 20 36.01 31.79 4.79
CA ALA A 20 36.07 33.25 4.64
C ALA A 20 35.78 34.04 5.94
N GLY A 21 36.30 33.55 7.08
CA GLY A 21 36.10 34.19 8.40
C GLY A 21 34.74 33.91 9.06
N HIS A 22 33.84 33.19 8.39
CA HIS A 22 32.54 32.78 8.93
C HIS A 22 32.56 31.33 9.40
N VAL A 23 31.76 31.04 10.43
CA VAL A 23 31.46 29.69 10.91
C VAL A 23 30.04 29.35 10.49
N PHE A 24 29.89 28.23 9.80
CA PHE A 24 28.64 27.67 9.32
C PHE A 24 28.33 26.38 10.07
N GLY A 25 27.04 26.13 10.24
CA GLY A 25 26.50 24.93 10.86
C GLY A 25 25.33 24.38 10.06
N ILE A 26 24.63 23.44 10.67
CA ILE A 26 23.43 22.83 10.09
C ILE A 26 22.32 23.89 9.99
N VAL A 27 22.24 24.78 10.98
CA VAL A 27 21.33 25.92 10.97
C VAL A 27 21.80 26.94 9.94
N PRO A 28 21.01 27.23 8.89
CA PRO A 28 21.44 28.15 7.86
C PRO A 28 21.57 29.58 8.39
N LYS A 29 22.66 30.25 8.02
CA LYS A 29 22.91 31.64 8.36
C LYS A 29 22.67 32.54 7.15
N THR A 30 21.85 33.57 7.34
CA THR A 30 21.63 34.60 6.32
C THR A 30 22.69 35.68 6.47
N ILE A 31 23.36 36.02 5.37
CA ILE A 31 24.40 37.05 5.31
C ILE A 31 24.05 38.02 4.18
N ALA A 32 24.00 39.32 4.49
CA ALA A 32 23.83 40.35 3.49
C ALA A 32 24.99 40.30 2.49
N LEU A 33 24.70 40.32 1.20
CA LEU A 33 25.74 40.15 0.17
C LEU A 33 26.76 41.30 0.20
N ALA A 34 26.28 42.51 0.51
CA ALA A 34 27.08 43.71 0.73
C ALA A 34 27.97 43.68 1.99
N ALA A 35 27.73 42.74 2.91
CA ALA A 35 28.60 42.52 4.06
C ALA A 35 29.82 41.63 3.72
N LEU A 36 29.81 40.96 2.55
CA LEU A 36 30.86 40.05 2.13
C LEU A 36 31.80 40.71 1.13
N HIS A 37 33.11 40.57 1.39
CA HIS A 37 34.14 40.89 0.40
C HIS A 37 33.96 40.02 -0.85
N PRO A 38 34.25 40.50 -2.08
CA PRO A 38 34.15 39.70 -3.30
C PRO A 38 34.85 38.33 -3.20
N ASP A 39 36.07 38.30 -2.66
CA ASP A 39 36.82 37.05 -2.44
C ASP A 39 36.14 36.13 -1.43
N ALA A 40 35.52 36.68 -0.39
CA ALA A 40 34.80 35.91 0.62
C ALA A 40 33.54 35.28 0.01
N HIS A 41 32.79 36.05 -0.78
CA HIS A 41 31.63 35.56 -1.52
C HIS A 41 32.03 34.44 -2.48
N ALA A 42 33.06 34.65 -3.31
CA ALA A 42 33.56 33.62 -4.23
C ALA A 42 34.04 32.36 -3.49
N ALA A 43 34.73 32.52 -2.36
CA ALA A 43 35.21 31.40 -1.56
C ALA A 43 34.08 30.59 -0.90
N ILE A 44 32.93 31.22 -0.59
CA ILE A 44 31.75 30.56 -0.04
C ILE A 44 30.97 29.85 -1.14
N VAL A 45 30.71 30.52 -2.27
CA VAL A 45 29.92 29.95 -3.38
C VAL A 45 30.65 28.80 -4.07
N ALA A 46 31.98 28.87 -4.20
CA ALA A 46 32.76 27.80 -4.82
C ALA A 46 32.97 26.57 -3.91
N ASP A 47 32.65 26.65 -2.61
CA ASP A 47 32.88 25.55 -1.66
C ASP A 47 31.76 24.52 -1.72
N LYS A 48 32.07 23.33 -2.22
CA LYS A 48 31.12 22.20 -2.34
C LYS A 48 30.62 21.66 -1.01
N SER A 49 31.25 22.04 0.10
CA SER A 49 30.84 21.65 1.45
C SER A 49 29.70 22.52 2.00
N LEU A 50 29.37 23.61 1.30
CA LEU A 50 28.33 24.56 1.66
C LEU A 50 27.15 24.45 0.68
N VAL A 51 25.95 24.58 1.23
CA VAL A 51 24.74 24.84 0.45
C VAL A 51 24.46 26.33 0.55
N VAL A 52 24.51 27.01 -0.59
CA VAL A 52 24.28 28.45 -0.71
C VAL A 52 23.00 28.66 -1.50
N VAL A 53 22.08 29.44 -0.94
CA VAL A 53 20.82 29.83 -1.58
C VAL A 53 20.75 31.34 -1.62
N ASP A 54 20.59 31.91 -2.81
CA ASP A 54 20.36 33.33 -2.98
C ASP A 54 19.00 33.71 -2.37
N THR A 55 18.98 34.82 -1.63
CA THR A 55 17.80 35.30 -0.91
C THR A 55 17.81 36.83 -0.84
N ALA A 56 16.79 37.41 -0.22
CA ALA A 56 16.69 38.85 -0.02
C ALA A 56 16.34 39.15 1.45
N ILE A 57 16.92 40.22 1.98
CA ILE A 57 16.59 40.76 3.29
C ILE A 57 16.11 42.21 3.14
N HIS A 58 15.32 42.68 4.10
CA HIS A 58 14.92 44.08 4.14
C HIS A 58 15.95 44.87 4.95
N LEU A 59 16.62 45.81 4.30
CA LEU A 59 17.48 46.80 4.97
C LEU A 59 16.96 48.20 4.63
N SER A 60 17.15 49.14 5.56
CA SER A 60 16.99 50.55 5.23
C SER A 60 18.11 51.04 4.32
N ASP A 61 17.87 52.11 3.57
CA ASP A 61 18.89 52.72 2.70
C ASP A 61 20.17 53.12 3.49
N GLU A 62 20.01 53.55 4.74
CA GLU A 62 21.11 53.91 5.64
C GLU A 62 21.93 52.68 6.08
N GLU A 63 21.25 51.58 6.44
CA GLU A 63 21.90 50.33 6.82
C GLU A 63 22.61 49.66 5.64
N ALA A 64 22.02 49.74 4.44
CA ALA A 64 22.62 49.20 3.23
C ALA A 64 23.87 49.98 2.81
N ALA A 65 23.84 51.32 2.87
CA ALA A 65 24.99 52.17 2.57
C ALA A 65 26.10 52.03 3.61
N ALA A 66 25.77 51.67 4.86
CA ALA A 66 26.74 51.41 5.91
C ALA A 66 27.51 50.08 5.73
N LEU A 67 27.08 49.22 4.80
CA LEU A 67 27.78 47.95 4.56
C LEU A 67 29.08 48.15 3.76
N PRO A 68 30.15 47.41 4.09
CA PRO A 68 31.49 47.70 3.58
C PRO A 68 31.67 47.54 2.07
N HIS A 69 30.84 46.71 1.43
CA HIS A 69 30.99 46.32 0.03
C HIS A 69 29.70 46.54 -0.77
N HIS A 70 28.90 47.54 -0.43
CA HIS A 70 27.63 47.82 -1.09
C HIS A 70 27.77 48.11 -2.60
N ASP A 71 28.92 48.64 -3.04
CA ASP A 71 29.22 48.94 -4.44
C ASP A 71 29.96 47.81 -5.18
N ALA A 72 30.11 46.63 -4.57
CA ALA A 72 30.85 45.54 -5.22
C ALA A 72 30.05 44.90 -6.38
N ASP A 73 30.75 44.42 -7.40
CA ASP A 73 30.15 43.88 -8.64
C ASP A 73 29.15 42.74 -8.37
N HIS A 74 29.44 41.86 -7.40
CA HIS A 74 28.55 40.75 -7.04
C HIS A 74 27.26 41.25 -6.37
N VAL A 75 27.30 42.38 -5.67
CA VAL A 75 26.13 43.02 -5.06
C VAL A 75 25.29 43.70 -6.12
N ILE A 76 25.90 44.45 -7.03
CA ILE A 76 25.20 45.15 -8.13
C ILE A 76 24.48 44.13 -9.03
N ALA A 77 25.16 43.05 -9.39
CA ALA A 77 24.59 41.98 -10.22
C ALA A 77 23.41 41.28 -9.52
N ALA A 78 23.50 41.04 -8.22
CA ALA A 78 22.43 40.41 -7.44
C ALA A 78 21.26 41.37 -7.18
N LEU A 79 21.52 42.66 -7.02
CA LEU A 79 20.50 43.69 -6.80
C LEU A 79 19.55 43.81 -8.00
N ALA A 80 20.08 43.67 -9.23
CA ALA A 80 19.28 43.64 -10.45
C ALA A 80 18.24 42.49 -10.48
N ASN A 81 18.49 41.42 -9.69
CA ASN A 81 17.61 40.25 -9.58
C ASN A 81 16.91 40.16 -8.21
N ALA A 82 17.11 41.14 -7.31
CA ALA A 82 16.56 41.10 -5.95
C ALA A 82 15.03 41.09 -5.90
N ASP A 83 14.38 41.64 -6.93
CA ASP A 83 12.93 41.68 -7.03
C ASP A 83 12.32 40.34 -7.49
N THR A 84 13.08 39.50 -8.22
CA THR A 84 12.64 38.17 -8.67
C THR A 84 12.93 37.06 -7.66
N LEU A 85 13.67 37.37 -6.58
CA LEU A 85 14.03 36.45 -5.50
C LEU A 85 12.90 36.18 -4.48
N THR A 86 11.69 36.69 -4.72
CA THR A 86 10.50 36.21 -3.99
C THR A 86 10.01 34.93 -4.63
N LEU A 87 10.26 33.80 -3.96
CA LEU A 87 9.46 32.60 -4.17
C LEU A 87 7.99 32.97 -3.94
N ASP A 88 7.17 32.94 -4.97
CA ASP A 88 5.71 33.07 -4.88
C ASP A 88 5.10 31.80 -4.26
N VAL A 89 5.48 31.54 -3.01
CA VAL A 89 5.07 30.34 -2.26
C VAL A 89 3.55 30.28 -2.07
N SER A 90 2.85 31.43 -2.06
CA SER A 90 1.41 31.47 -1.76
C SER A 90 0.53 30.84 -2.84
N GLU A 91 0.85 31.00 -4.12
CA GLU A 91 0.06 30.38 -5.19
C GLU A 91 0.33 28.88 -5.30
N ASP A 92 1.58 28.48 -5.11
CA ASP A 92 1.96 27.07 -5.14
C ASP A 92 1.42 26.30 -3.93
N ASP A 93 1.38 26.93 -2.75
CA ASP A 93 0.76 26.35 -1.57
C ASP A 93 -0.77 26.18 -1.74
N ALA A 94 -1.44 27.15 -2.37
CA ALA A 94 -2.87 27.02 -2.68
C ALA A 94 -3.14 25.87 -3.66
N LYS A 95 -2.31 25.71 -4.70
CA LYS A 95 -2.40 24.57 -5.64
C LYS A 95 -2.13 23.24 -4.95
N ARG A 96 -1.14 23.17 -4.05
CA ARG A 96 -0.86 21.97 -3.27
C ARG A 96 -2.00 21.61 -2.33
N ALA A 97 -2.61 22.60 -1.68
CA ALA A 97 -3.75 22.38 -0.79
C ALA A 97 -4.95 21.80 -1.55
N LEU A 98 -5.25 22.34 -2.74
CA LEU A 98 -6.31 21.79 -3.60
C LEU A 98 -6.00 20.36 -4.07
N ALA A 99 -4.77 20.11 -4.52
CA ALA A 99 -4.35 18.78 -4.94
C ALA A 99 -4.41 17.75 -3.79
N LEU A 100 -4.06 18.17 -2.57
CA LEU A 100 -4.20 17.32 -1.38
C LEU A 100 -5.67 17.00 -1.09
N ALA A 101 -6.56 17.99 -1.17
CA ALA A 101 -8.00 17.77 -0.96
C ALA A 101 -8.59 16.79 -1.98
N ASP A 102 -8.18 16.89 -3.26
CA ASP A 102 -8.60 15.95 -4.30
C ASP A 102 -8.11 14.51 -4.03
N ILE A 103 -6.85 14.37 -3.60
CA ILE A 103 -6.27 13.07 -3.22
C ILE A 103 -7.00 12.48 -2.01
N GLU A 104 -7.31 13.29 -1.00
CA GLU A 104 -8.06 12.84 0.18
C GLU A 104 -9.47 12.36 -0.19
N ALA A 105 -10.15 13.08 -1.09
CA ALA A 105 -11.47 12.69 -1.58
C ALA A 105 -11.42 11.36 -2.36
N GLU A 106 -10.43 11.18 -3.24
CA GLU A 106 -10.24 9.94 -3.98
C GLU A 106 -9.92 8.77 -3.03
N LEU A 107 -9.07 9.00 -2.02
CA LEU A 107 -8.72 7.99 -1.04
C LEU A 107 -9.95 7.56 -0.22
N ALA A 108 -10.77 8.50 0.24
CA ALA A 108 -12.02 8.20 0.94
C ALA A 108 -12.99 7.37 0.06
N GLN A 109 -13.08 7.67 -1.24
CA GLN A 109 -13.90 6.89 -2.17
C GLN A 109 -13.38 5.47 -2.33
N ARG A 110 -12.06 5.29 -2.43
CA ARG A 110 -11.42 3.97 -2.53
C ARG A 110 -11.62 3.16 -1.25
N GLU A 111 -11.50 3.78 -0.08
CA GLU A 111 -11.77 3.13 1.21
C GLU A 111 -13.21 2.65 1.33
N ALA A 112 -14.19 3.47 0.91
CA ALA A 112 -15.59 3.07 0.90
C ALA A 112 -15.85 1.87 -0.04
N SER A 113 -15.22 1.88 -1.22
CA SER A 113 -15.30 0.78 -2.19
C SER A 113 -14.68 -0.51 -1.66
N ILE A 114 -13.54 -0.42 -0.96
CA ILE A 114 -12.90 -1.58 -0.32
C ILE A 114 -13.81 -2.16 0.76
N LYS A 115 -14.36 -1.34 1.66
CA LYS A 115 -15.29 -1.80 2.70
C LYS A 115 -16.51 -2.53 2.15
N LEU A 116 -17.04 -2.04 1.02
CA LEU A 116 -18.16 -2.72 0.35
C LEU A 116 -17.75 -4.11 -0.13
N ARG A 117 -16.60 -4.22 -0.81
CA ARG A 117 -16.08 -5.50 -1.31
C ARG A 117 -15.72 -6.48 -0.19
N GLU A 118 -15.22 -6.00 0.94
CA GLU A 118 -14.99 -6.83 2.13
C GLU A 118 -16.30 -7.41 2.66
N GLY A 119 -17.37 -6.62 2.66
CA GLY A 119 -18.71 -7.09 3.00
C GLY A 119 -19.22 -8.16 2.04
N ASP A 120 -19.09 -7.94 0.73
CA ASP A 120 -19.49 -8.90 -0.30
C ASP A 120 -18.70 -10.21 -0.22
N LEU A 121 -17.38 -10.13 0.02
CA LEU A 121 -16.51 -11.29 0.18
C LEU A 121 -16.95 -12.13 1.38
N LYS A 122 -17.21 -11.48 2.51
CA LYS A 122 -17.67 -12.17 3.71
C LYS A 122 -19.02 -12.87 3.51
N ALA A 123 -19.96 -12.22 2.81
CA ALA A 123 -21.23 -12.85 2.48
C ALA A 123 -21.06 -14.09 1.58
N ALA A 124 -20.13 -14.02 0.62
CA ALA A 124 -19.80 -15.16 -0.24
C ALA A 124 -19.11 -16.30 0.53
N GLU A 125 -18.26 -15.99 1.52
CA GLU A 125 -17.64 -16.98 2.41
C GLU A 125 -18.71 -17.70 3.25
N ASP A 126 -19.66 -16.97 3.84
CA ASP A 126 -20.77 -17.55 4.61
C ASP A 126 -21.66 -18.46 3.72
N GLU A 127 -21.94 -18.05 2.48
CA GLU A 127 -22.70 -18.87 1.51
C GLU A 127 -21.94 -20.15 1.13
N PHE A 128 -20.63 -20.04 0.90
CA PHE A 128 -19.78 -21.18 0.58
C PHE A 128 -19.73 -22.20 1.73
N GLU A 129 -19.59 -21.73 2.98
CA GLU A 129 -19.58 -22.60 4.15
C GLU A 129 -20.94 -23.33 4.31
N ALA A 130 -22.06 -22.62 4.09
CA ALA A 130 -23.38 -23.23 4.11
C ALA A 130 -23.57 -24.30 3.02
N ALA A 131 -23.07 -24.04 1.81
CA ALA A 131 -23.10 -25.00 0.70
C ALA A 131 -22.23 -26.23 0.98
N GLU A 132 -21.05 -26.05 1.59
CA GLU A 132 -20.18 -27.15 1.98
C GLU A 132 -20.83 -28.03 3.04
N ALA A 133 -21.49 -27.44 4.04
CA ALA A 133 -22.22 -28.18 5.06
C ALA A 133 -23.38 -28.98 4.46
N ASP A 134 -24.14 -28.41 3.53
CA ASP A 134 -25.21 -29.10 2.81
C ASP A 134 -24.68 -30.28 1.99
N LEU A 135 -23.55 -30.09 1.29
CA LEU A 135 -22.91 -31.15 0.52
C LEU A 135 -22.45 -32.31 1.41
N LYS A 136 -21.80 -32.02 2.54
CA LYS A 136 -21.39 -33.03 3.54
C LYS A 136 -22.59 -33.84 4.03
N ARG A 137 -23.73 -33.18 4.30
CA ARG A 137 -24.97 -33.87 4.70
C ARG A 137 -25.47 -34.81 3.60
N ARG A 138 -25.49 -34.35 2.34
CA ARG A 138 -25.94 -35.18 1.20
C ARG A 138 -25.03 -36.38 0.97
N ILE A 139 -23.72 -36.24 1.17
CA ILE A 139 -22.77 -37.36 1.11
C ILE A 139 -23.11 -38.40 2.17
N ALA A 140 -23.31 -37.98 3.43
CA ALA A 140 -23.68 -38.91 4.50
C ALA A 140 -25.00 -39.65 4.23
N GLU A 141 -26.02 -38.94 3.72
CA GLU A 141 -27.29 -39.55 3.31
C GLU A 141 -27.10 -40.56 2.16
N PHE A 142 -26.25 -40.22 1.18
CA PHE A 142 -25.94 -41.13 0.08
C PHE A 142 -25.24 -42.40 0.58
N ASP A 143 -24.26 -42.27 1.47
CA ASP A 143 -23.54 -43.39 2.06
C ASP A 143 -24.48 -44.32 2.86
N GLU A 144 -25.42 -43.75 3.63
CA GLU A 144 -26.43 -44.53 4.36
C GLU A 144 -27.34 -45.30 3.40
N ARG A 145 -27.84 -44.64 2.35
CA ARG A 145 -28.67 -45.30 1.32
C ARG A 145 -27.91 -46.40 0.61
N HIS A 146 -26.63 -46.16 0.28
CA HIS A 146 -25.77 -47.15 -0.36
C HIS A 146 -25.56 -48.36 0.53
N ALA A 147 -25.25 -48.18 1.82
CA ALA A 147 -25.14 -49.27 2.78
C ALA A 147 -26.43 -50.08 2.88
N GLY A 148 -27.59 -49.41 2.92
CA GLY A 148 -28.89 -50.08 2.92
C GLY A 148 -29.18 -50.90 1.66
N LEU A 149 -28.72 -50.43 0.49
CA LEU A 149 -28.83 -51.20 -0.76
C LEU A 149 -27.95 -52.45 -0.73
N VAL A 150 -26.70 -52.34 -0.25
CA VAL A 150 -25.78 -53.49 -0.11
C VAL A 150 -26.36 -54.55 0.84
N THR A 151 -27.00 -54.15 1.95
CA THR A 151 -27.69 -55.09 2.84
C THR A 151 -28.84 -55.80 2.12
N ARG A 152 -29.71 -55.06 1.42
CA ARG A 152 -30.83 -55.67 0.69
C ARG A 152 -30.38 -56.60 -0.43
N GLU A 153 -29.29 -56.26 -1.13
CA GLU A 153 -28.69 -57.13 -2.13
C GLU A 153 -28.23 -58.45 -1.51
N SER A 154 -27.55 -58.38 -0.36
CA SER A 154 -27.11 -59.56 0.38
C SER A 154 -28.30 -60.43 0.85
N ASP A 155 -29.36 -59.82 1.36
CA ASP A 155 -30.58 -60.53 1.78
C ASP A 155 -31.27 -61.22 0.60
N LEU A 156 -31.34 -60.55 -0.56
CA LEU A 156 -31.92 -61.13 -1.77
C LEU A 156 -31.09 -62.32 -2.27
N LEU A 157 -29.76 -62.21 -2.28
CA LEU A 157 -28.88 -63.33 -2.63
C LEU A 157 -29.08 -64.53 -1.69
N ALA A 158 -29.19 -64.30 -0.39
CA ALA A 158 -29.47 -65.37 0.58
C ALA A 158 -30.83 -66.05 0.32
N ARG A 159 -31.87 -65.27 0.00
CA ARG A 159 -33.20 -65.81 -0.35
C ARG A 159 -33.19 -66.61 -1.64
N ILE A 160 -32.43 -66.16 -2.66
CA ILE A 160 -32.25 -66.89 -3.91
C ILE A 160 -31.60 -68.25 -3.62
N GLN A 161 -30.49 -68.28 -2.86
CA GLN A 161 -29.81 -69.52 -2.50
C GLN A 161 -30.72 -70.48 -1.71
N ALA A 162 -31.49 -69.96 -0.76
CA ALA A 162 -32.45 -70.77 0.01
C ALA A 162 -33.52 -71.40 -0.89
N PHE A 163 -34.08 -70.61 -1.82
CA PHE A 163 -35.08 -71.09 -2.77
C PHE A 163 -34.52 -72.14 -3.74
N GLU A 164 -33.30 -71.95 -4.23
CA GLU A 164 -32.61 -72.94 -5.06
C GLU A 164 -32.38 -74.25 -4.30
N ALA A 165 -31.95 -74.18 -3.04
CA ALA A 165 -31.78 -75.36 -2.18
C ALA A 165 -33.11 -76.11 -1.94
N GLU A 166 -34.20 -75.39 -1.69
CA GLU A 166 -35.54 -75.97 -1.55
C GLU A 166 -36.00 -76.68 -2.83
N GLN A 167 -35.75 -76.09 -4.00
CA GLN A 167 -36.08 -76.72 -5.28
C GLN A 167 -35.31 -78.02 -5.52
N GLU A 168 -34.01 -78.04 -5.21
CA GLU A 168 -33.21 -79.26 -5.34
C GLU A 168 -33.64 -80.35 -4.33
N ALA A 169 -34.01 -79.96 -3.12
CA ALA A 169 -34.61 -80.89 -2.14
C ALA A 169 -35.96 -81.47 -2.63
N ALA A 170 -36.82 -80.65 -3.23
CA ALA A 170 -38.09 -81.11 -3.78
C ALA A 170 -37.91 -82.09 -4.96
N LYS A 171 -36.96 -81.81 -5.87
CA LYS A 171 -36.64 -82.71 -7.00
C LYS A 171 -36.09 -84.06 -6.55
N SER A 172 -35.23 -84.07 -5.53
CA SER A 172 -34.66 -85.32 -4.98
C SER A 172 -35.69 -86.12 -4.17
N GLY A 173 -36.57 -85.47 -3.42
CA GLY A 173 -37.68 -86.11 -2.70
C GLY A 173 -38.67 -86.83 -3.63
N GLY A 174 -39.04 -86.24 -4.77
CA GLY A 174 -39.97 -86.84 -5.74
C GLY A 174 -39.48 -88.14 -6.39
N LYS A 175 -38.16 -88.30 -6.59
CA LYS A 175 -37.57 -89.55 -7.13
C LYS A 175 -37.65 -90.74 -6.18
N SER A 176 -37.69 -90.50 -4.87
CA SER A 176 -37.77 -91.58 -3.88
C SER A 176 -39.18 -92.20 -3.80
N ALA A 177 -40.23 -91.39 -3.95
CA ALA A 177 -41.61 -91.87 -3.92
C ALA A 177 -42.02 -92.66 -5.19
N GLN A 178 -41.45 -92.32 -6.36
CA GLN A 178 -41.78 -92.98 -7.63
C GLN A 178 -41.13 -94.37 -7.81
N SER A 179 -40.03 -94.67 -7.09
CA SER A 179 -39.38 -96.00 -7.15
C SER A 179 -39.98 -97.03 -6.19
N ALA A 180 -40.66 -96.58 -5.13
CA ALA A 180 -41.35 -97.46 -4.17
C ALA A 180 -42.68 -98.03 -4.69
N GLY A 181 -43.36 -97.32 -5.61
CA GLY A 181 -44.66 -97.74 -6.17
C GLY A 181 -44.61 -98.72 -7.35
N LYS A 182 -43.42 -99.19 -7.78
CA LYS A 182 -43.28 -100.08 -8.95
C LYS A 182 -42.91 -101.53 -8.61
N LYS A 183 -42.96 -101.89 -7.33
CA LYS A 183 -42.83 -103.27 -6.83
C LYS A 183 -44.12 -103.70 -6.11
N SER A 184 -45.19 -103.91 -6.87
CA SER A 184 -46.34 -104.72 -6.45
C SER A 184 -46.98 -105.34 -7.67
#